data_AF-A0A7J8Y374-F1
#
_entry.id   AF-A0A7J8Y374-F1
#
_cell.length_a   1.000
_cell.length_b   1.000
_cell.length_c   1.000
_cell.angle_alpha   90.00
_cell.angle_beta   90.00
_cell.angle_gamma   90.00
#
_symmetry.space_group_name_H-M   'P 1'
#
loop_
_entity.id
_entity.type
_entity.pdbx_description
1 polymer ?
#
loop_
_entity_poly.entity_id
_entity_poly.type
_entity_poly.pdbx_seq_one_letter_code
_entity_poly.pdbx_strand_id
1 'polypeptide(L)'
;AHIPYRDSKLTRILQTALGGNAKTSIICTVAPEEVHVEETKGTLQFASRAKRITNCAQVNEILTDAALLKRQQLEIEDLRRKLQGSRSEVLEQEILKLRNDMLKYELEREKLEMELEEERRSHKEREQRIRDQQLKIENLSSLVSDGDRSSSQDSMKESPKDECNDFKTPCFKETSNNAFVAKRSNYSELPDLSPLPDSFSNVADEDTWFKMNKGYIADLDSLQTTPARKVQSFPPQDITPDCSNDNYKLELQNLKTQLELVIKEKDELQRKHEEEVQINRRLMGEISELKQELDLSNNSLESSEQRYGNLEREFQKLKDERDSLLQTVSESSKNITFLTDQKENILKDLNSEVQRRKDLEAEIKQFSVAFASRQRSLASIHSEFKSKIEKLRAENLVRY
;
A
#
# COMPACT_ATOMS: atom_id res chain seq x y z
N ALA A 1 19.63 11.53 37.95
CA ALA A 1 20.28 12.26 39.06
C ALA A 1 19.80 13.72 39.04
N HIS A 2 19.48 14.29 40.19
CA HIS A 2 18.99 15.67 40.30
C HIS A 2 20.17 16.67 40.39
N ILE A 3 20.17 17.72 39.57
CA ILE A 3 21.14 18.82 39.66
C ILE A 3 20.46 20.02 40.32
N PRO A 4 20.98 20.53 41.45
CA PRO A 4 20.29 21.51 42.30
C PRO A 4 20.37 22.96 41.78
N TYR A 5 19.90 23.22 40.56
CA TYR A 5 19.88 24.60 40.02
C TYR A 5 18.96 25.55 40.82
N ARG A 6 18.00 24.99 41.57
CA ARG A 6 16.98 25.74 42.31
C ARG A 6 17.42 26.20 43.70
N ASP A 7 18.57 25.76 44.20
CA ASP A 7 19.03 26.07 45.56
C ASP A 7 19.44 27.55 45.72
N SER A 8 19.75 28.24 44.62
CA SER A 8 20.02 29.69 44.63
C SER A 8 19.47 30.40 43.39
N LYS A 9 19.23 31.72 43.53
CA LYS A 9 18.82 32.57 42.38
C LYS A 9 19.90 32.61 41.30
N LEU A 10 21.17 32.62 41.70
CA LEU A 10 22.31 32.68 40.78
C LEU A 10 22.40 31.41 39.92
N THR A 11 22.35 30.23 40.55
CA THR A 11 22.39 28.94 39.84
C THR A 11 21.19 28.73 38.93
N ARG A 12 20.04 29.33 39.26
CA ARG A 12 18.85 29.31 38.41
C ARG A 12 19.02 30.15 37.15
N ILE A 13 19.62 31.33 37.25
CA ILE A 13 19.92 32.18 36.09
C ILE A 13 21.00 31.52 35.22
N LEU A 14 22.01 30.89 35.86
CA LEU A 14 23.11 30.22 35.18
C LEU A 14 22.78 28.81 34.68
N GLN A 15 21.53 28.33 34.83
CA GLN A 15 21.14 26.99 34.43
C GLN A 15 21.42 26.72 32.94
N THR A 16 21.18 27.71 32.07
CA THR A 16 21.49 27.60 30.64
C THR A 16 22.99 27.56 30.36
N ALA A 17 23.79 28.24 31.18
CA ALA A 17 25.24 28.32 31.07
C ALA A 17 25.96 27.06 31.59
N LEU A 18 25.36 26.31 32.52
CA LEU A 18 25.97 25.16 33.19
C LEU A 18 25.32 23.84 32.74
N GLY A 19 25.35 23.53 31.44
CA GLY A 19 24.77 22.29 30.88
C GLY A 19 23.57 22.49 29.95
N GLY A 20 23.33 23.71 29.48
CA GLY A 20 22.25 24.05 28.54
C GLY A 20 22.75 24.58 27.19
N ASN A 21 21.87 25.35 26.53
CA ASN A 21 22.19 26.01 25.26
C ASN A 21 22.93 27.33 25.49
N ALA A 22 24.24 27.26 25.75
CA ALA A 22 25.12 28.42 25.83
C ALA A 22 26.60 28.05 25.60
N LYS A 23 27.37 28.98 25.03
CA LYS A 23 28.84 28.92 25.02
C LYS A 23 29.37 29.61 26.27
N THR A 24 29.82 28.82 27.24
CA THR A 24 30.21 29.33 28.56
C THR A 24 31.72 29.32 28.74
N SER A 25 32.28 30.42 29.25
CA SER A 25 33.68 30.52 29.69
C SER A 25 33.72 30.97 31.14
N ILE A 26 34.57 30.35 31.94
CA ILE A 26 34.71 30.65 33.37
C ILE A 26 36.15 31.13 33.61
N ILE A 27 36.28 32.34 34.16
CA ILE A 27 37.58 32.92 34.53
C ILE A 27 37.74 32.76 36.04
N CYS A 28 38.76 32.00 36.44
CA CYS A 28 39.09 31.80 37.84
C CYS A 28 40.25 32.72 38.22
N THR A 29 40.02 33.65 39.14
CA THR A 29 41.03 34.58 39.63
C THR A 29 41.63 34.03 40.93
N VAL A 30 42.96 33.94 41.00
CA VAL A 30 43.69 33.39 42.15
C VAL A 30 44.76 34.38 42.62
N ALA A 31 45.11 34.29 43.90
CA ALA A 31 46.11 35.13 44.54
C ALA A 31 47.38 34.31 44.78
N PRO A 32 48.58 34.79 44.40
CA PRO A 32 49.82 34.01 44.50
C PRO A 32 50.41 33.93 45.91
N GLU A 33 49.90 34.68 46.88
CA GLU A 33 50.43 34.74 48.24
C GLU A 33 50.17 33.46 49.04
N GLU A 34 51.13 33.07 49.89
CA GLU A 34 51.07 31.84 50.70
C GLU A 34 49.84 31.80 51.63
N VAL A 35 49.42 32.98 52.12
CA VAL A 35 48.23 33.14 52.98
C VAL A 35 46.94 32.67 52.27
N HIS A 36 46.92 32.66 50.93
CA HIS A 36 45.75 32.32 50.12
C HIS A 36 45.84 30.94 49.45
N VAL A 37 46.79 30.10 49.85
CA VAL A 37 47.03 28.78 49.23
C VAL A 37 45.80 27.88 49.29
N GLU A 38 45.09 27.81 50.43
CA GLU A 38 43.91 26.95 50.56
C GLU A 38 42.72 27.43 49.70
N GLU A 39 42.49 28.73 49.63
CA GLU A 39 41.42 29.30 48.77
C GLU A 39 41.76 29.15 47.27
N THR A 40 43.02 29.35 46.92
CA THR A 40 43.53 29.11 45.55
C THR A 40 43.34 27.65 45.15
N LYS A 41 43.66 26.71 46.05
CA LYS A 41 43.42 25.28 45.84
C LYS A 41 41.93 24.97 45.66
N GLY A 42 41.04 25.55 46.47
CA GLY A 42 39.59 25.41 46.31
C GLY A 42 39.11 25.90 44.94
N THR A 43 39.61 27.06 44.52
CA THR A 43 39.28 27.68 43.23
C THR A 43 39.74 26.82 42.04
N LEU A 44 40.96 26.28 42.09
CA LEU A 44 41.49 25.40 41.05
C LEU A 44 40.76 24.06 40.99
N GLN A 45 40.35 23.50 42.13
CA GLN A 45 39.52 22.29 42.17
C GLN A 45 38.15 22.53 41.54
N PHE A 46 37.52 23.67 41.82
CA PHE A 46 36.29 24.07 41.14
C PHE A 46 36.51 24.19 39.62
N ALA A 47 37.56 24.88 39.19
CA ALA A 47 37.90 25.04 37.77
C ALA A 47 38.07 23.68 37.06
N SER A 48 38.78 22.74 37.69
CA SER A 48 38.97 21.37 37.17
C SER A 48 37.65 20.63 36.98
N ARG A 49 36.71 20.78 37.91
CA ARG A 49 35.35 20.19 37.80
C ARG A 49 34.53 20.89 36.72
N ALA A 50 34.53 22.22 36.71
CA ALA A 50 33.76 23.02 35.77
C ALA A 50 34.21 22.80 34.32
N LYS A 51 35.51 22.56 34.08
CA LYS A 51 36.05 22.21 32.76
C LYS A 51 35.43 20.94 32.15
N ARG A 52 34.90 20.03 32.97
CA ARG A 52 34.28 18.78 32.50
C ARG A 52 32.81 18.93 32.12
N ILE A 53 32.21 20.09 32.36
CA ILE A 53 30.82 20.35 31.99
C ILE A 53 30.74 20.53 30.47
N THR A 54 29.86 19.76 29.82
CA THR A 54 29.60 19.83 28.39
C THR A 54 28.28 20.53 28.14
N ASN A 55 28.30 21.57 27.29
CA ASN A 55 27.10 22.29 26.86
C ASN A 55 26.72 21.91 25.42
N CYS A 56 25.43 21.85 25.14
CA CYS A 56 24.89 21.63 23.80
C CYS A 56 24.42 22.98 23.22
N ALA A 57 25.36 23.77 22.69
CA ALA A 57 25.05 25.08 22.12
C ALA A 57 24.42 24.95 20.72
N GLN A 58 23.27 25.58 20.53
CA GLN A 58 22.48 25.67 19.30
C GLN A 58 22.17 27.14 18.99
N VAL A 59 22.08 27.47 17.71
CA VAL A 59 21.74 28.83 17.27
C VAL A 59 20.27 29.09 17.62
N ASN A 60 20.03 30.09 18.47
CA ASN A 60 18.67 30.55 18.78
C ASN A 60 18.13 31.36 17.60
N GLU A 61 17.52 30.68 16.63
CA GLU A 61 16.78 31.34 15.56
C GLU A 61 15.50 31.95 16.16
N ILE A 62 15.51 33.27 16.40
CA ILE A 62 14.28 34.01 16.70
C ILE A 62 13.57 34.21 15.36
N LEU A 63 12.80 33.20 14.94
CA LEU A 63 11.87 33.37 13.84
C LEU A 63 10.71 34.19 14.37
N THR A 64 10.60 35.45 13.93
CA THR A 64 9.34 36.18 14.03
C THR A 64 8.24 35.30 13.42
N ASP A 65 7.02 35.28 13.95
CA ASP A 65 5.92 34.43 13.44
C ASP A 65 5.77 34.54 11.91
N ALA A 66 5.99 35.74 11.35
CA ALA A 66 6.02 35.97 9.90
C ALA A 66 7.15 35.23 9.15
N ALA A 67 8.34 35.12 9.73
CA ALA A 67 9.48 34.40 9.16
C ALA A 67 9.31 32.88 9.28
N LEU A 68 8.73 32.40 10.38
CA LEU A 68 8.37 30.99 10.55
C LEU A 68 7.30 30.57 9.54
N LEU A 69 6.23 31.35 9.40
CA LEU A 69 5.17 31.11 8.42
C LEU A 69 5.70 31.12 6.99
N LYS A 70 6.60 32.06 6.66
CA LYS A 70 7.22 32.13 5.33
C LYS A 70 8.11 30.91 5.04
N ARG A 71 8.88 30.43 6.02
CA ARG A 71 9.69 29.22 5.88
C ARG A 71 8.83 27.97 5.72
N GLN A 72 7.77 27.85 6.52
CA GLN A 72 6.81 26.74 6.41
C GLN A 72 6.06 26.76 5.08
N GLN A 73 5.65 27.95 4.58
CA GLN A 73 5.03 28.08 3.26
C GLN A 73 5.97 27.65 2.14
N LEU A 74 7.24 28.07 2.18
CA LEU A 74 8.25 27.65 1.21
C LEU A 74 8.52 26.14 1.26
N GLU A 75 8.54 25.55 2.45
CA GLU A 75 8.73 24.11 2.62
C GLU A 75 7.51 23.31 2.14
N ILE A 76 6.28 23.80 2.40
CA ILE A 76 5.05 23.22 1.85
C ILE A 76 5.04 23.32 0.32
N GLU A 77 5.46 24.45 -0.25
CA GLU A 77 5.55 24.64 -1.70
C GLU A 77 6.62 23.74 -2.34
N ASP A 78 7.77 23.58 -1.69
CA ASP A 78 8.83 22.68 -2.16
C ASP A 78 8.40 21.21 -2.08
N LEU A 79 7.75 20.80 -0.99
CA LEU A 79 7.18 19.45 -0.84
C LEU A 79 6.06 19.19 -1.85
N ARG A 80 5.18 20.18 -2.09
CA ARG A 80 4.14 20.08 -3.13
C ARG A 80 4.75 19.97 -4.53
N ARG A 81 5.81 20.74 -4.82
CA ARG A 81 6.53 20.67 -6.08
C ARG A 81 7.19 19.31 -6.29
N LYS A 82 7.82 18.76 -5.24
CA LYS A 82 8.40 17.40 -5.25
C LYS A 82 7.33 16.31 -5.42
N LEU A 83 6.13 16.50 -4.88
CA LEU A 83 5.00 15.58 -5.10
C LEU A 83 4.43 15.69 -6.52
N GLN A 84 4.29 16.89 -7.06
CA GLN A 84 3.72 17.14 -8.39
C GLN A 84 4.69 16.75 -9.51
N GLY A 85 5.97 17.11 -9.40
CA GLY A 85 6.96 16.99 -10.47
C GLY A 85 7.49 15.60 -10.77
N SER A 86 6.94 14.53 -10.17
CA SER A 86 7.44 13.17 -10.43
C SER A 86 6.34 12.13 -10.62
N ARG A 87 5.14 12.36 -10.09
CA ARG A 87 4.08 11.35 -10.08
C ARG A 87 2.83 11.79 -10.84
N SER A 88 2.49 13.07 -10.86
CA SER A 88 1.26 13.52 -11.53
C SER A 88 1.42 13.55 -13.06
N GLU A 89 2.52 14.11 -13.56
CA GLU A 89 2.73 14.27 -15.01
C GLU A 89 2.97 12.93 -15.72
N VAL A 90 3.69 12.00 -15.08
CA VAL A 90 3.93 10.65 -15.62
C VAL A 90 2.63 9.84 -15.66
N LEU A 91 1.83 9.90 -14.58
CA LEU A 91 0.53 9.22 -14.55
C LEU A 91 -0.46 9.84 -15.55
N GLU A 92 -0.47 11.16 -15.72
CA GLU A 92 -1.33 11.81 -16.73
C GLU A 92 -0.94 11.42 -18.16
N GLN A 93 0.36 11.38 -18.48
CA GLN A 93 0.83 10.90 -19.79
C GLN A 93 0.51 9.42 -20.02
N GLU A 94 0.65 8.59 -19.00
CA GLU A 94 0.32 7.16 -19.09
C GLU A 94 -1.18 6.93 -19.27
N ILE A 95 -2.03 7.64 -18.53
CA ILE A 95 -3.49 7.63 -18.69
C ILE A 95 -3.90 8.07 -20.10
N LEU A 96 -3.28 9.14 -20.63
CA LEU A 96 -3.56 9.62 -21.99
C LEU A 96 -3.12 8.61 -23.05
N LYS A 97 -1.99 7.92 -22.85
CA LYS A 97 -1.50 6.88 -23.76
C LYS A 97 -2.44 5.67 -23.77
N LEU A 98 -2.80 5.16 -22.59
CA LEU A 98 -3.77 4.07 -22.42
C LEU A 98 -5.12 4.40 -23.09
N ARG A 99 -5.59 5.64 -22.96
CA ARG A 99 -6.84 6.07 -23.57
C ARG A 99 -6.78 6.13 -25.10
N ASN A 100 -5.66 6.56 -25.67
CA ASN A 100 -5.46 6.56 -27.12
C ASN A 100 -5.32 5.14 -27.68
N ASP A 101 -4.62 4.26 -26.97
CA ASP A 101 -4.46 2.86 -27.38
C ASP A 101 -5.82 2.13 -27.37
N MET A 102 -6.63 2.37 -26.33
CA MET A 102 -8.00 1.82 -26.26
C MET A 102 -8.87 2.26 -27.44
N LEU A 103 -8.85 3.55 -27.78
CA LEU A 103 -9.60 4.08 -28.94
C LEU A 103 -9.12 3.45 -30.26
N LYS A 104 -7.81 3.19 -30.39
CA LYS A 104 -7.26 2.53 -31.57
C LYS A 104 -7.76 1.10 -31.70
N TYR A 105 -7.75 0.34 -30.61
CA TYR A 105 -8.27 -1.03 -30.60
C TYR A 105 -9.78 -1.09 -30.88
N GLU A 106 -10.56 -0.15 -30.37
CA GLU A 106 -11.99 -0.05 -30.68
C GLU A 106 -12.24 0.17 -32.17
N LEU A 107 -11.50 1.09 -32.79
CA LEU A 107 -11.60 1.37 -34.22
C LEU A 107 -11.16 0.17 -35.08
N GLU A 108 -10.10 -0.54 -34.68
CA GLU A 108 -9.67 -1.77 -35.37
C GLU A 108 -10.74 -2.86 -35.25
N ARG A 109 -11.35 -3.00 -34.06
CA ARG A 109 -12.42 -3.99 -33.85
C ARG A 109 -13.63 -3.70 -34.73
N GLU A 110 -14.05 -2.44 -34.83
CA GLU A 110 -15.17 -2.02 -35.68
C GLU A 110 -14.87 -2.26 -37.17
N LYS A 111 -13.64 -2.01 -37.62
CA LYS A 111 -13.22 -2.32 -39.00
C LYS A 111 -13.29 -3.81 -39.30
N LEU A 112 -12.78 -4.66 -38.40
CA LEU A 112 -12.84 -6.11 -38.58
C LEU A 112 -14.29 -6.61 -38.60
N GLU A 113 -15.16 -6.03 -37.77
CA GLU A 113 -16.59 -6.38 -37.75
C GLU A 113 -17.29 -6.01 -39.06
N MET A 114 -16.96 -4.85 -39.62
CA MET A 114 -17.47 -4.42 -40.92
C MET A 114 -17.01 -5.34 -42.05
N GLU A 115 -15.72 -5.69 -42.09
CA GLU A 115 -15.15 -6.60 -43.09
C GLU A 115 -15.79 -8.00 -43.01
N LEU A 116 -16.02 -8.51 -41.80
CA LEU A 116 -16.71 -9.79 -41.59
C LEU A 116 -18.15 -9.75 -42.11
N GLU A 117 -18.86 -8.64 -41.94
CA GLU A 117 -20.23 -8.50 -42.42
C GLU A 117 -20.30 -8.35 -43.95
N GLU A 118 -19.32 -7.68 -44.57
CA GLU A 118 -19.18 -7.63 -46.02
C GLU A 118 -18.93 -9.02 -46.62
N GLU A 119 -18.02 -9.79 -46.03
CA GLU A 119 -17.77 -11.19 -46.44
C GLU A 119 -19.02 -12.06 -46.27
N ARG A 120 -19.75 -11.92 -45.15
CA ARG A 120 -21.03 -12.62 -44.95
C ARG A 120 -22.07 -12.24 -46.00
N ARG A 121 -22.15 -10.96 -46.39
CA ARG A 121 -23.06 -10.50 -47.44
C ARG A 121 -22.66 -11.08 -48.80
N SER A 122 -21.38 -11.02 -49.14
CA SER A 122 -20.83 -11.58 -50.38
C SER A 122 -21.06 -13.09 -50.47
N HIS A 123 -20.89 -13.80 -49.34
CA HIS A 123 -21.15 -15.23 -49.25
C HIS A 123 -22.63 -15.56 -49.47
N LYS A 124 -23.55 -14.83 -48.82
CA LYS A 124 -25.01 -14.96 -49.06
C LYS A 124 -25.39 -14.73 -50.53
N GLU A 125 -24.78 -13.74 -51.18
CA GLU A 125 -25.01 -13.47 -52.61
C GLU A 125 -24.47 -14.57 -53.53
N ARG A 126 -23.32 -15.17 -53.19
CA ARG A 126 -22.80 -16.35 -53.91
C ARG A 126 -23.70 -17.57 -53.72
N GLU A 127 -24.11 -17.85 -52.49
CA GLU A 127 -25.04 -18.94 -52.17
C GLU A 127 -26.39 -18.77 -52.89
N GLN A 128 -26.91 -17.55 -52.98
CA GLN A 128 -28.14 -17.29 -53.72
C GLN A 128 -27.97 -17.54 -55.22
N ARG A 129 -26.84 -17.10 -55.82
CA ARG A 129 -26.53 -17.40 -57.21
C ARG A 129 -26.38 -18.90 -57.48
N ILE A 130 -25.75 -19.63 -56.57
CA ILE A 130 -25.61 -21.10 -56.67
C ILE A 130 -26.99 -21.75 -56.61
N ARG A 131 -27.85 -21.36 -55.66
CA ARG A 131 -29.24 -21.87 -55.57
C ARG A 131 -30.04 -21.58 -56.83
N ASP A 132 -29.97 -20.38 -57.38
CA ASP A 132 -30.67 -20.02 -58.63
C ASP A 132 -30.15 -20.84 -59.82
N GLN A 133 -28.85 -21.12 -59.88
CA GLN A 133 -28.27 -22.01 -60.90
C GLN A 133 -28.71 -23.46 -60.70
N GLN A 134 -28.75 -23.95 -59.46
CA GLN A 134 -29.23 -25.30 -59.12
C GLN A 134 -30.68 -25.49 -59.56
N LEU A 135 -31.56 -24.51 -59.29
CA LEU A 135 -32.97 -24.54 -59.73
C LEU A 135 -33.10 -24.53 -61.26
N LYS A 136 -32.23 -23.81 -61.97
CA LYS A 136 -32.20 -23.84 -63.45
C LYS A 136 -31.75 -25.21 -63.96
N ILE A 137 -30.74 -25.80 -63.34
CA ILE A 137 -30.26 -27.15 -63.67
C ILE A 137 -31.36 -28.19 -63.39
N GLU A 138 -32.05 -28.10 -62.26
CA GLU A 138 -33.16 -29.00 -61.91
C GLU A 138 -34.32 -28.88 -62.89
N ASN A 139 -34.73 -27.65 -63.26
CA ASN A 139 -35.77 -27.43 -64.26
C ASN A 139 -35.37 -27.96 -65.65
N LEU A 140 -34.10 -27.79 -66.06
CA LEU A 140 -33.59 -28.36 -67.32
C LEU A 140 -33.45 -29.89 -67.23
N SER A 141 -33.04 -30.42 -66.08
CA SER A 141 -32.96 -31.86 -65.80
C SER A 141 -34.35 -32.51 -65.81
N SER A 142 -35.38 -31.79 -65.36
CA SER A 142 -36.78 -32.20 -65.48
C SER A 142 -37.23 -32.27 -66.94
N LEU A 143 -36.82 -31.33 -67.81
CA LEU A 143 -37.12 -31.40 -69.25
C LEU A 143 -36.33 -32.49 -69.99
N VAL A 144 -35.13 -32.83 -69.53
CA VAL A 144 -34.29 -33.90 -70.10
C VAL A 144 -34.70 -35.29 -69.59
N SER A 145 -35.39 -35.38 -68.46
CA SER A 145 -35.88 -36.65 -67.88
C SER A 145 -37.22 -37.14 -68.46
N ASP A 146 -37.92 -36.35 -69.28
CA ASP A 146 -39.14 -36.77 -70.00
C ASP A 146 -38.85 -37.48 -71.33
N GLY A 147 -37.73 -38.22 -71.37
CA GLY A 147 -37.19 -38.88 -72.55
C GLY A 147 -36.75 -40.33 -72.34
N ASP A 148 -37.34 -41.09 -71.41
CA ASP A 148 -37.62 -42.51 -71.67
C ASP A 148 -38.55 -43.15 -70.62
N ARG A 149 -39.51 -43.94 -71.11
CA ARG A 149 -40.52 -44.65 -70.31
C ARG A 149 -39.94 -45.95 -69.75
N SER A 150 -40.20 -46.23 -68.47
CA SER A 150 -41.06 -47.34 -67.97
C SER A 150 -40.54 -48.15 -66.77
N SER A 151 -41.50 -48.42 -65.87
CA SER A 151 -41.70 -49.65 -65.10
C SER A 151 -41.27 -49.70 -63.62
N SER A 152 -42.27 -49.41 -62.78
CA SER A 152 -42.83 -50.28 -61.73
C SER A 152 -42.18 -50.43 -60.35
N GLN A 153 -43.07 -50.22 -59.35
CA GLN A 153 -43.17 -50.85 -58.01
C GLN A 153 -42.13 -50.47 -56.95
N ASP A 154 -42.37 -50.42 -55.64
CA ASP A 154 -43.53 -50.44 -54.72
C ASP A 154 -42.85 -50.39 -53.32
N SER A 155 -43.07 -49.41 -52.44
CA SER A 155 -43.80 -49.57 -51.17
C SER A 155 -42.99 -49.15 -49.92
N MET A 156 -43.74 -48.65 -48.92
CA MET A 156 -43.48 -48.54 -47.46
C MET A 156 -42.54 -47.43 -46.95
N LYS A 157 -43.11 -46.35 -46.35
CA LYS A 157 -43.33 -46.09 -44.89
C LYS A 157 -42.07 -45.49 -44.23
N GLU A 158 -42.11 -44.45 -43.39
CA GLU A 158 -43.08 -44.10 -42.34
C GLU A 158 -42.88 -42.64 -41.87
N SER A 159 -43.95 -42.00 -41.40
CA SER A 159 -43.98 -40.74 -40.60
C SER A 159 -43.96 -41.11 -39.09
N PRO A 160 -43.72 -40.19 -38.13
CA PRO A 160 -44.77 -39.26 -37.61
C PRO A 160 -44.24 -37.84 -37.24
N LYS A 161 -45.00 -36.73 -37.37
CA LYS A 161 -46.02 -36.13 -36.45
C LYS A 161 -45.44 -35.65 -35.10
N ASP A 162 -45.76 -34.50 -34.49
CA ASP A 162 -46.99 -33.70 -34.29
C ASP A 162 -46.60 -32.21 -34.00
N GLU A 163 -47.29 -31.20 -34.58
CA GLU A 163 -48.28 -30.27 -33.95
C GLU A 163 -47.80 -29.45 -32.73
N CYS A 164 -48.20 -28.21 -32.43
CA CYS A 164 -48.75 -27.03 -33.13
C CYS A 164 -48.98 -25.95 -32.03
N ASN A 165 -48.69 -24.67 -32.30
CA ASN A 165 -49.31 -23.44 -31.71
C ASN A 165 -49.14 -23.18 -30.18
N ASP A 166 -49.18 -21.99 -29.59
CA ASP A 166 -49.33 -20.59 -30.02
C ASP A 166 -49.13 -19.67 -28.77
N PHE A 167 -48.97 -18.37 -29.04
CA PHE A 167 -49.31 -17.21 -28.19
C PHE A 167 -48.37 -16.66 -27.07
N LYS A 168 -47.93 -15.42 -27.36
CA LYS A 168 -47.93 -14.18 -26.55
C LYS A 168 -46.75 -13.87 -25.61
N THR A 169 -46.01 -12.84 -26.04
CA THR A 169 -45.23 -11.91 -25.22
C THR A 169 -46.13 -11.01 -24.35
N PRO A 170 -45.77 -10.77 -23.08
CA PRO A 170 -46.08 -9.53 -22.37
C PRO A 170 -44.82 -8.71 -22.07
N CYS A 171 -45.04 -7.41 -21.87
CA CYS A 171 -44.07 -6.33 -21.92
C CYS A 171 -43.78 -5.72 -20.51
N PHE A 172 -42.68 -4.96 -20.45
CA PHE A 172 -42.26 -3.89 -19.50
C PHE A 172 -41.93 -4.21 -18.03
N LYS A 173 -40.66 -3.96 -17.63
CA LYS A 173 -40.19 -2.69 -17.03
C LYS A 173 -38.65 -2.65 -16.86
N GLU A 174 -38.08 -1.49 -17.13
CA GLU A 174 -36.66 -1.13 -17.06
C GLU A 174 -36.12 -1.09 -15.62
N THR A 175 -34.81 -1.34 -15.43
CA THR A 175 -33.85 -0.46 -14.72
C THR A 175 -32.43 -1.05 -14.76
N SER A 176 -31.52 -0.26 -15.35
CA SER A 176 -30.07 -0.10 -15.15
C SER A 176 -29.15 -1.28 -14.71
N ASN A 177 -28.03 -1.35 -15.43
CA ASN A 177 -26.67 -1.67 -14.99
C ASN A 177 -26.23 -3.14 -14.93
N ASN A 178 -25.26 -3.42 -15.82
CA ASN A 178 -24.41 -4.59 -15.92
C ASN A 178 -23.77 -5.00 -14.58
N ALA A 179 -23.83 -6.29 -14.26
CA ALA A 179 -22.70 -7.12 -13.79
C ALA A 179 -23.24 -8.46 -13.27
N PHE A 180 -23.05 -9.55 -14.01
CA PHE A 180 -23.28 -10.90 -13.48
C PHE A 180 -21.93 -11.53 -13.12
N VAL A 181 -21.66 -11.55 -11.81
CA VAL A 181 -20.60 -12.30 -11.14
C VAL A 181 -21.17 -13.67 -10.78
N ALA A 182 -20.57 -14.76 -11.28
CA ALA A 182 -20.93 -16.11 -10.86
C ALA A 182 -20.07 -16.53 -9.65
N LYS A 183 -20.74 -16.83 -8.53
CA LYS A 183 -20.13 -17.35 -7.30
C LYS A 183 -20.28 -18.88 -7.23
N ARG A 184 -19.25 -19.48 -6.64
CA ARG A 184 -18.92 -20.90 -6.39
C ARG A 184 -20.01 -21.73 -5.69
N SER A 185 -19.91 -23.05 -5.86
CA SER A 185 -20.23 -24.04 -4.81
C SER A 185 -18.96 -24.82 -4.40
N ASN A 186 -18.88 -25.11 -3.10
CA ASN A 186 -17.77 -25.71 -2.37
C ASN A 186 -17.94 -27.23 -2.27
N TYR A 187 -16.83 -27.98 -2.22
CA TYR A 187 -16.54 -28.90 -1.13
C TYR A 187 -15.02 -29.01 -0.97
N SER A 188 -14.58 -28.88 0.27
CA SER A 188 -13.20 -28.99 0.76
C SER A 188 -13.03 -30.38 1.34
N GLU A 189 -11.91 -31.04 1.05
CA GLU A 189 -11.11 -31.74 2.05
C GLU A 189 -9.68 -31.93 1.53
N LEU A 190 -8.73 -31.45 2.33
CA LEU A 190 -7.28 -31.71 2.26
C LEU A 190 -7.01 -33.19 2.59
N PRO A 191 -5.95 -33.81 2.05
CA PRO A 191 -4.66 -33.69 2.72
C PRO A 191 -3.41 -33.60 1.81
N ASP A 192 -2.44 -32.87 2.36
CA ASP A 192 -0.99 -33.13 2.42
C ASP A 192 -0.20 -33.49 1.16
N LEU A 193 0.65 -32.51 0.80
CA LEU A 193 2.05 -32.61 0.41
C LEU A 193 2.50 -33.83 -0.42
N SER A 194 2.94 -33.54 -1.66
CA SER A 194 4.02 -34.29 -2.30
C SER A 194 4.89 -33.32 -3.10
N PRO A 195 6.23 -33.50 -3.06
CA PRO A 195 7.19 -32.45 -3.38
C PRO A 195 7.33 -32.24 -4.88
N LEU A 196 7.64 -31.01 -5.25
CA LEU A 196 8.14 -30.66 -6.58
C LEU A 196 9.40 -31.51 -6.88
N PRO A 197 9.48 -32.19 -8.05
CA PRO A 197 10.73 -32.77 -8.47
C PRO A 197 11.60 -31.68 -9.08
N ASP A 198 12.55 -31.21 -8.28
CA ASP A 198 13.78 -30.59 -8.77
C ASP A 198 14.55 -31.64 -9.57
N SER A 199 14.55 -31.49 -10.88
CA SER A 199 15.60 -31.90 -11.83
C SER A 199 14.94 -32.22 -13.17
N PHE A 200 15.11 -31.32 -14.13
CA PHE A 200 14.91 -31.60 -15.55
C PHE A 200 15.87 -32.71 -16.00
N SER A 201 15.46 -33.96 -15.79
CA SER A 201 16.00 -35.14 -16.43
C SER A 201 15.07 -35.48 -17.60
N ASN A 202 15.61 -35.55 -18.82
CA ASN A 202 14.89 -35.94 -20.04
C ASN A 202 14.55 -37.44 -20.10
N VAL A 203 14.55 -38.14 -18.97
CA VAL A 203 14.17 -39.55 -18.87
C VAL A 203 13.05 -39.65 -17.86
N ALA A 204 11.85 -39.97 -18.36
CA ALA A 204 10.74 -40.38 -17.52
C ALA A 204 10.98 -41.84 -17.11
N ASP A 205 10.91 -42.11 -15.81
CA ASP A 205 11.00 -43.46 -15.27
C ASP A 205 9.89 -44.35 -15.87
N GLU A 206 10.18 -45.63 -16.14
CA GLU A 206 9.28 -46.61 -16.77
C GLU A 206 7.85 -46.60 -16.16
N ASP A 207 7.76 -46.46 -14.83
CA ASP A 207 6.49 -46.41 -14.09
C ASP A 207 5.64 -45.16 -14.38
N THR A 208 6.28 -44.05 -14.77
CA THR A 208 5.61 -42.78 -15.09
C THR A 208 4.99 -42.84 -16.48
N TRP A 209 5.72 -43.41 -17.44
CA TRP A 209 5.22 -43.63 -18.81
C TRP A 209 4.04 -44.63 -18.83
N PHE A 210 4.11 -45.67 -18.01
CA PHE A 210 3.05 -46.68 -17.86
C PHE A 210 1.73 -46.09 -17.32
N LYS A 211 1.83 -45.14 -16.37
CA LYS A 211 0.68 -44.41 -15.82
C LYS A 211 0.07 -43.43 -16.81
N MET A 212 0.90 -42.74 -17.61
CA MET A 212 0.42 -41.78 -18.61
C MET A 212 -0.34 -42.45 -19.76
N ASN A 213 0.06 -43.66 -20.15
CA ASN A 213 -0.63 -44.45 -21.19
C ASN A 213 -1.76 -45.36 -20.66
N LYS A 214 -2.22 -45.16 -19.42
CA LYS A 214 -3.28 -45.98 -18.78
C LYS A 214 -3.04 -47.50 -18.92
N GLY A 215 -1.79 -47.95 -18.85
CA GLY A 215 -1.43 -49.36 -18.96
C GLY A 215 -1.50 -49.98 -20.36
N TYR A 216 -1.66 -49.19 -21.43
CA TYR A 216 -1.50 -49.69 -22.79
C TYR A 216 -0.02 -49.77 -23.16
N ILE A 217 0.51 -51.00 -23.24
CA ILE A 217 1.78 -51.30 -23.88
C ILE A 217 1.50 -51.45 -25.37
N ALA A 218 2.12 -50.64 -26.22
CA ALA A 218 2.05 -50.84 -27.66
C ALA A 218 2.75 -52.17 -27.99
N ASP A 219 2.00 -53.13 -28.51
CA ASP A 219 2.55 -54.38 -29.03
C ASP A 219 3.37 -54.09 -30.29
N LEU A 220 4.66 -53.82 -30.09
CA LEU A 220 5.63 -53.54 -31.14
C LEU A 220 5.84 -54.73 -32.08
N ASP A 221 5.47 -55.95 -31.67
CA ASP A 221 5.53 -57.16 -32.53
C ASP A 221 4.33 -57.27 -33.49
N SER A 222 3.25 -56.53 -33.23
CA SER A 222 2.10 -56.43 -34.15
C SER A 222 2.32 -55.41 -35.28
N LEU A 223 3.37 -54.59 -35.21
CA LEU A 223 3.86 -53.84 -36.36
C LEU A 223 4.68 -54.78 -37.24
N GLN A 224 4.00 -55.61 -38.04
CA GLN A 224 4.63 -56.25 -39.19
C GLN A 224 5.25 -55.14 -40.05
N THR A 225 6.57 -54.97 -39.92
CA THR A 225 7.39 -54.23 -40.86
C THR A 225 6.99 -54.66 -42.26
N THR A 226 6.76 -53.67 -43.13
CA THR A 226 6.68 -53.73 -44.59
C THR A 226 6.61 -55.14 -45.18
N PRO A 227 5.53 -55.55 -45.87
CA PRO A 227 5.35 -56.93 -46.30
C PRO A 227 6.61 -57.43 -47.00
N ALA A 228 7.19 -58.52 -46.50
CA ALA A 228 8.37 -59.14 -47.07
C ALA A 228 8.14 -59.35 -48.57
N ARG A 229 8.91 -58.64 -49.39
CA ARG A 229 8.92 -58.83 -50.84
C ARG A 229 9.27 -60.29 -51.07
N LYS A 230 8.30 -61.11 -51.48
CA LYS A 230 8.52 -62.48 -51.92
C LYS A 230 9.64 -62.43 -52.97
N VAL A 231 10.84 -62.85 -52.59
CA VAL A 231 11.89 -63.20 -53.54
C VAL A 231 11.42 -64.49 -54.17
N GLN A 232 10.61 -64.35 -55.23
CA GLN A 232 10.32 -65.42 -56.16
C GLN A 232 11.65 -65.75 -56.84
N SER A 233 12.28 -66.83 -56.40
CA SER A 233 13.35 -67.47 -57.15
C SER A 233 12.78 -67.91 -58.50
N PHE A 234 13.08 -67.16 -59.56
CA PHE A 234 12.74 -67.57 -60.92
C PHE A 234 13.69 -68.70 -61.38
N PRO A 235 13.16 -69.69 -62.11
CA PRO A 235 13.96 -70.82 -62.60
C PRO A 235 14.90 -70.37 -63.73
N PRO A 236 16.04 -71.05 -63.95
CA PRO A 236 16.95 -70.69 -65.01
C PRO A 236 16.41 -71.19 -66.35
N GLN A 237 16.02 -70.28 -67.25
CA GLN A 237 15.81 -70.64 -68.65
C GLN A 237 16.15 -69.49 -69.59
N ASP A 238 17.18 -69.78 -70.39
CA ASP A 238 17.32 -69.57 -71.82
C ASP A 238 16.99 -68.22 -72.47
N ILE A 239 18.03 -67.78 -73.18
CA ILE A 239 18.15 -66.69 -74.13
C ILE A 239 16.95 -66.66 -75.09
N THR A 240 16.20 -65.55 -75.08
CA THR A 240 15.63 -64.98 -76.30
C THR A 240 15.79 -63.45 -76.32
N PRO A 241 16.03 -62.85 -77.50
CA PRO A 241 16.60 -61.52 -77.62
C PRO A 241 15.63 -60.56 -78.31
N ASP A 242 14.84 -59.81 -77.54
CA ASP A 242 14.30 -58.49 -77.92
C ASP A 242 13.28 -58.04 -76.86
N CYS A 243 13.65 -57.14 -75.95
CA CYS A 243 12.79 -56.08 -75.39
C CYS A 243 13.56 -55.21 -74.36
N SER A 244 13.89 -53.99 -74.77
CA SER A 244 14.06 -52.75 -73.96
C SER A 244 15.04 -52.73 -72.77
N ASN A 245 16.33 -52.56 -73.07
CA ASN A 245 17.35 -52.04 -72.15
C ASN A 245 17.03 -50.60 -71.67
N ASP A 246 16.18 -49.89 -72.40
CA ASP A 246 15.77 -48.51 -72.09
C ASP A 246 14.78 -48.42 -70.91
N ASN A 247 14.00 -49.47 -70.64
CA ASN A 247 13.00 -49.46 -69.55
C ASN A 247 13.66 -49.49 -68.16
N TYR A 248 14.70 -50.31 -67.96
CA TYR A 248 15.46 -50.37 -66.71
C TYR A 248 16.26 -49.10 -66.45
N LYS A 249 16.77 -48.47 -67.51
CA LYS A 249 17.48 -47.19 -67.42
C LYS A 249 16.55 -46.05 -67.02
N LEU A 250 15.30 -46.08 -67.50
CA LEU A 250 14.26 -45.13 -67.11
C LEU A 250 13.80 -45.33 -65.66
N GLU A 251 13.64 -46.57 -65.19
CA GLU A 251 13.36 -46.87 -63.78
C GLU A 251 14.48 -46.42 -62.84
N LEU A 252 15.74 -46.67 -63.21
CA LEU A 252 16.90 -46.19 -62.45
C LEU A 252 16.98 -44.66 -62.40
N GLN A 253 16.65 -43.98 -63.50
CA GLN A 253 16.54 -42.52 -63.49
C GLN A 253 15.40 -42.04 -62.60
N ASN A 254 14.22 -42.67 -62.68
CA ASN A 254 13.06 -42.31 -61.87
C ASN A 254 13.36 -42.49 -60.36
N LEU A 255 14.00 -43.60 -59.99
CA LEU A 255 14.39 -43.87 -58.60
C LEU A 255 15.45 -42.89 -58.11
N LYS A 256 16.38 -42.49 -58.98
CA LYS A 256 17.37 -41.46 -58.69
C LYS A 256 16.71 -40.09 -58.45
N THR A 257 15.74 -39.69 -59.28
CA THR A 257 14.98 -38.45 -59.08
C THR A 257 14.13 -38.48 -57.81
N GLN A 258 13.54 -39.62 -57.46
CA GLN A 258 12.82 -39.77 -56.20
C GLN A 258 13.74 -39.66 -54.99
N LEU A 259 14.92 -40.29 -55.03
CA LEU A 259 15.91 -40.19 -53.96
C LEU A 259 16.39 -38.73 -53.78
N GLU A 260 16.61 -38.01 -54.88
CA GLU A 260 16.97 -36.59 -54.86
C GLU A 260 15.86 -35.70 -54.25
N LEU A 261 14.58 -36.02 -54.51
CA LEU A 261 13.45 -35.32 -53.88
C LEU A 261 13.40 -35.57 -52.37
N VAL A 262 13.57 -36.82 -51.94
CA VAL A 262 13.57 -37.17 -50.51
C VAL A 262 14.75 -36.53 -49.76
N ILE A 263 15.93 -36.44 -50.38
CA ILE A 263 17.09 -35.76 -49.79
C ILE A 263 16.78 -34.27 -49.59
N LYS A 264 16.20 -33.61 -50.59
CA LYS A 264 15.79 -32.19 -50.48
C LYS A 264 14.75 -32.00 -49.38
N GLU A 265 13.77 -32.88 -49.28
CA GLU A 265 12.75 -32.83 -48.23
C GLU A 265 13.36 -33.04 -46.84
N LYS A 266 14.30 -33.99 -46.70
CA LYS A 266 15.06 -34.21 -45.45
C LYS A 266 15.87 -32.97 -45.05
N ASP A 267 16.56 -32.35 -46.01
CA ASP A 267 17.36 -31.14 -45.75
C ASP A 267 16.46 -29.94 -45.38
N GLU A 268 15.28 -29.83 -45.98
CA GLU A 268 14.29 -28.80 -45.66
C GLU A 268 13.67 -29.00 -44.27
N LEU A 269 13.32 -30.24 -43.90
CA LEU A 269 12.87 -30.58 -42.55
C LEU A 269 13.95 -30.31 -41.51
N GLN A 270 15.21 -30.63 -41.82
CA GLN A 270 16.33 -30.42 -40.92
C GLN A 270 16.57 -28.92 -40.65
N ARG A 271 16.49 -28.08 -41.70
CA ARG A 271 16.54 -26.62 -41.56
C ARG A 271 15.39 -26.08 -40.69
N LYS A 272 14.16 -26.54 -40.90
CA LYS A 272 13.01 -26.14 -40.07
C LYS A 272 13.20 -26.53 -38.60
N HIS A 273 13.72 -27.73 -38.36
CA HIS A 273 14.02 -28.18 -37.00
C HIS A 273 15.10 -27.30 -36.32
N GLU A 274 16.16 -26.93 -37.05
CA GLU A 274 17.21 -26.05 -36.54
C GLU A 274 16.70 -24.64 -36.24
N GLU A 275 15.81 -24.10 -37.08
CA GLU A 275 15.11 -22.83 -36.83
C GLU A 275 14.24 -22.90 -35.56
N GLU A 276 13.49 -23.98 -35.38
CA GLU A 276 12.64 -24.20 -34.21
C GLU A 276 13.46 -24.34 -32.92
N VAL A 277 14.62 -25.02 -32.97
CA VAL A 277 15.56 -25.11 -31.85
C VAL A 277 16.15 -23.74 -31.49
N GLN A 278 16.45 -22.89 -32.48
CA GLN A 278 16.91 -21.52 -32.21
C GLN A 278 15.83 -20.68 -31.54
N ILE A 279 14.58 -20.78 -32.01
CA ILE A 279 13.45 -20.07 -31.40
C ILE A 279 13.25 -20.53 -29.96
N ASN A 280 13.22 -21.84 -29.71
CA ASN A 280 13.09 -22.38 -28.36
C ASN A 280 14.22 -21.94 -27.43
N ARG A 281 15.46 -21.85 -27.93
CA ARG A 281 16.58 -21.32 -27.15
C ARG A 281 16.39 -19.85 -26.79
N ARG A 282 15.87 -19.04 -27.71
CA ARG A 282 15.57 -17.62 -27.45
C ARG A 282 14.46 -17.47 -26.41
N LEU A 283 13.35 -18.20 -26.58
CA LEU A 283 12.23 -18.21 -25.64
C LEU A 283 12.67 -18.65 -24.23
N MET A 284 13.53 -19.67 -24.12
CA MET A 284 14.10 -20.08 -22.84
C MET A 284 14.95 -18.97 -22.19
N GLY A 285 15.68 -18.19 -22.98
CA GLY A 285 16.42 -17.02 -22.50
C GLY A 285 15.48 -15.95 -21.94
N GLU A 286 14.46 -15.58 -22.72
CA GLU A 286 13.44 -14.58 -22.32
C GLU A 286 12.69 -15.02 -21.05
N ILE A 287 12.32 -16.29 -20.94
CA ILE A 287 11.67 -16.84 -19.72
C ILE A 287 12.61 -16.73 -18.51
N SER A 288 13.91 -16.97 -18.70
CA SER A 288 14.89 -16.89 -17.61
C SER A 288 15.10 -15.45 -17.14
N GLU A 289 15.16 -14.50 -18.08
CA GLU A 289 15.26 -13.07 -17.77
C GLU A 289 14.01 -12.57 -17.04
N LEU A 290 12.82 -12.90 -17.54
CA LEU A 290 11.54 -12.55 -16.89
C LEU A 290 11.44 -13.13 -15.48
N LYS A 291 11.92 -14.36 -15.27
CA LYS A 291 11.95 -14.98 -13.93
C LYS A 291 12.88 -14.22 -12.99
N GLN A 292 14.06 -13.80 -13.46
CA GLN A 292 15.00 -13.01 -12.67
C GLN A 292 14.42 -11.64 -12.31
N GLU A 293 13.75 -10.97 -13.24
CA GLU A 293 13.07 -9.70 -12.97
C GLU A 293 11.95 -9.86 -11.95
N LEU A 294 11.17 -10.94 -12.03
CA LEU A 294 10.14 -11.25 -11.06
C LEU A 294 10.72 -11.47 -9.65
N ASP A 295 11.83 -12.18 -9.53
CA ASP A 295 12.52 -12.41 -8.26
C ASP A 295 13.05 -11.10 -7.66
N LEU A 296 13.64 -10.22 -8.48
CA LEU A 296 14.08 -8.90 -8.05
C LEU A 296 12.91 -8.02 -7.59
N SER A 297 11.79 -8.06 -8.32
CA SER A 297 10.56 -7.34 -7.96
C SER A 297 9.99 -7.83 -6.62
N ASN A 298 9.93 -9.15 -6.42
CA ASN A 298 9.48 -9.76 -5.17
C ASN A 298 10.36 -9.37 -3.98
N ASN A 299 11.69 -9.39 -4.13
CA ASN A 299 12.61 -8.97 -3.08
C ASN A 299 12.43 -7.49 -2.70
N SER A 300 12.18 -6.64 -3.69
CA SER A 300 11.87 -5.22 -3.45
C SER A 300 10.53 -5.05 -2.74
N LEU A 301 9.52 -5.84 -3.10
CA LEU A 301 8.21 -5.83 -2.46
C LEU A 301 8.32 -6.27 -0.99
N GLU A 302 9.02 -7.36 -0.71
CA GLU A 302 9.25 -7.88 0.65
C GLU A 302 10.00 -6.86 1.52
N SER A 303 11.02 -6.22 0.97
CA SER A 303 11.74 -5.12 1.63
C SER A 303 10.82 -3.94 1.96
N SER A 304 9.88 -3.62 1.08
CA SER A 304 8.88 -2.56 1.28
C SER A 304 7.89 -2.94 2.38
N GLU A 305 7.34 -4.17 2.35
CA GLU A 305 6.45 -4.69 3.39
C GLU A 305 7.11 -4.67 4.77
N GLN A 306 8.39 -5.04 4.86
CA GLN A 306 9.12 -4.99 6.13
C GLN A 306 9.26 -3.55 6.66
N ARG A 307 9.47 -2.57 5.77
CA ARG A 307 9.51 -1.15 6.14
C ARG A 307 8.14 -0.67 6.64
N TYR A 308 7.06 -1.03 5.96
CA TYR A 308 5.71 -0.70 6.42
C TYR A 308 5.41 -1.36 7.77
N GLY A 309 5.77 -2.62 7.98
CA GLY A 309 5.61 -3.30 9.26
C GLY A 309 6.44 -2.67 10.39
N ASN A 310 7.63 -2.15 10.09
CA ASN A 310 8.41 -1.36 11.05
C ASN A 310 7.70 -0.05 11.42
N LEU A 311 7.21 0.68 10.42
CA LEU A 311 6.53 1.95 10.62
C LEU A 311 5.23 1.79 11.41
N GLU A 312 4.45 0.74 11.13
CA GLU A 312 3.22 0.41 11.87
C GLU A 312 3.51 0.15 13.35
N ARG A 313 4.60 -0.56 13.66
CA ARG A 313 5.04 -0.78 15.05
C ARG A 313 5.45 0.51 15.75
N GLU A 314 6.14 1.43 15.05
CA GLU A 314 6.47 2.74 15.63
C GLU A 314 5.22 3.57 15.87
N PHE A 315 4.27 3.55 14.93
CA PHE A 315 3.00 4.24 15.09
C PHE A 315 2.22 3.73 16.30
N GLN A 316 2.21 2.41 16.53
CA GLN A 316 1.57 1.82 17.70
C GLN A 316 2.25 2.26 19.00
N LYS A 317 3.59 2.31 19.06
CA LYS A 317 4.32 2.82 20.23
C LYS A 317 3.97 4.28 20.52
N LEU A 318 3.97 5.12 19.49
CA LEU A 318 3.60 6.54 19.64
C LEU A 318 2.15 6.72 20.11
N LYS A 319 1.25 5.85 19.65
CA LYS A 319 -0.14 5.83 20.11
C LYS A 319 -0.25 5.49 21.59
N ASP A 320 0.50 4.48 22.05
CA ASP A 320 0.54 4.07 23.45
C ASP A 320 1.17 5.18 24.34
N GLU A 321 2.23 5.84 23.87
CA GLU A 321 2.85 6.99 24.54
C GLU A 321 1.87 8.17 24.65
N ARG A 322 1.15 8.49 23.57
CA ARG A 322 0.12 9.52 23.57
C ARG A 322 -0.95 9.21 24.62
N ASP A 323 -1.42 7.97 24.70
CA ASP A 323 -2.45 7.58 25.65
C ASP A 323 -1.96 7.65 27.10
N SER A 324 -0.71 7.24 27.35
CA SER A 324 -0.06 7.41 28.65
C SER A 324 0.04 8.89 29.04
N LEU A 325 0.48 9.75 28.11
CA LEU A 325 0.56 11.20 28.34
C LEU A 325 -0.82 11.81 28.61
N LEU A 326 -1.85 11.44 27.85
CA LEU A 326 -3.22 11.90 28.07
C LEU A 326 -3.72 11.55 29.48
N GLN A 327 -3.39 10.36 29.98
CA GLN A 327 -3.73 9.96 31.34
C GLN A 327 -3.02 10.85 32.37
N THR A 328 -1.71 11.05 32.25
CA THR A 328 -0.95 11.92 33.17
C THR A 328 -1.47 13.37 33.17
N VAL A 329 -1.84 13.89 32.00
CA VAL A 329 -2.44 15.22 31.86
C VAL A 329 -3.80 15.27 32.56
N SER A 330 -4.64 14.25 32.38
CA SER A 330 -5.94 14.14 33.07
C SER A 330 -5.78 14.13 34.59
N GLU A 331 -4.83 13.35 35.12
CA GLU A 331 -4.52 13.30 36.56
C GLU A 331 -4.00 14.65 37.08
N SER A 332 -3.08 15.29 36.35
CA SER A 332 -2.56 16.62 36.72
C SER A 332 -3.67 17.67 36.71
N SER A 333 -4.60 17.61 35.75
CA SER A 333 -5.74 18.52 35.65
C SER A 333 -6.67 18.37 36.86
N LYS A 334 -7.00 17.14 37.26
CA LYS A 334 -7.79 16.86 38.48
C LYS A 334 -7.11 17.39 39.75
N ASN A 335 -5.78 17.27 39.83
CA ASN A 335 -5.03 17.81 40.97
C ASN A 335 -5.08 19.35 41.00
N ILE A 336 -5.00 20.00 39.85
CA ILE A 336 -5.12 21.47 39.75
C ILE A 336 -6.52 21.92 40.17
N THR A 337 -7.59 21.25 39.74
CA THR A 337 -8.96 21.60 40.16
C THR A 337 -9.10 21.47 41.67
N PHE A 338 -8.62 20.36 42.24
CA PHE A 338 -8.65 20.15 43.69
C PHE A 338 -7.88 21.22 44.48
N LEU A 339 -6.66 21.58 44.03
CA LEU A 339 -5.89 22.65 44.66
C LEU A 339 -6.54 24.03 44.50
N THR A 340 -7.25 24.25 43.39
CA THR A 340 -7.99 25.49 43.14
C THR A 340 -9.17 25.61 44.11
N ASP A 341 -9.91 24.52 44.33
CA ASP A 341 -11.01 24.46 45.30
C ASP A 341 -10.50 24.69 46.73
N GLN A 342 -9.39 24.05 47.11
CA GLN A 342 -8.75 24.30 48.41
C GLN A 342 -8.34 25.76 48.59
N LYS A 343 -7.74 26.37 47.56
CA LYS A 343 -7.37 27.79 47.59
C LYS A 343 -8.61 28.67 47.76
N GLU A 344 -9.70 28.38 47.08
CA GLU A 344 -10.94 29.15 47.20
C GLU A 344 -11.52 29.08 48.61
N ASN A 345 -11.51 27.90 49.23
CA ASN A 345 -11.96 27.73 50.61
C ASN A 345 -11.10 28.53 51.59
N ILE A 346 -9.77 28.44 51.48
CA ILE A 346 -8.86 29.24 52.31
C ILE A 346 -9.07 30.74 52.10
N LEU A 347 -9.34 31.17 50.87
CA LEU A 347 -9.62 32.57 50.57
C LEU A 347 -10.92 33.05 51.25
N LYS A 348 -11.97 32.21 51.26
CA LYS A 348 -13.23 32.48 51.97
C LYS A 348 -12.99 32.62 53.47
N ASP A 349 -12.25 31.70 54.07
CA ASP A 349 -11.91 31.73 55.49
C ASP A 349 -11.11 32.99 55.84
N LEU A 350 -10.09 33.32 55.04
CA LEU A 350 -9.29 34.53 55.23
C LEU A 350 -10.15 35.78 55.12
N ASN A 351 -11.07 35.85 54.16
CA ASN A 351 -11.95 37.00 54.00
C ASN A 351 -12.92 37.16 55.18
N SER A 352 -13.41 36.05 55.74
CA SER A 352 -14.23 36.06 56.95
C SER A 352 -13.45 36.60 58.17
N GLU A 353 -12.18 36.19 58.33
CA GLU A 353 -11.33 36.69 59.42
C GLU A 353 -10.95 38.16 59.21
N VAL A 354 -10.74 38.60 57.96
CA VAL A 354 -10.53 40.02 57.63
C VAL A 354 -11.76 40.84 58.02
N GLN A 355 -12.97 40.36 57.74
CA GLN A 355 -14.19 41.06 58.14
C GLN A 355 -14.32 41.11 59.67
N ARG A 356 -14.09 39.99 60.35
CA ARG A 356 -14.09 39.92 61.82
C ARG A 356 -13.11 40.91 62.46
N ARG A 357 -11.91 41.06 61.88
CA ARG A 357 -10.92 42.05 62.33
C ARG A 357 -11.38 43.48 62.13
N LYS A 358 -12.05 43.81 61.02
CA LYS A 358 -12.61 45.14 60.79
C LYS A 358 -13.69 45.48 61.81
N ASP A 359 -14.55 44.52 62.13
CA ASP A 359 -15.63 44.70 63.10
C ASP A 359 -15.04 44.96 64.51
N LEU A 360 -14.04 44.16 64.91
CA LEU A 360 -13.30 44.39 66.17
C LEU A 360 -12.58 45.73 66.19
N GLU A 361 -11.96 46.15 65.09
CA GLU A 361 -11.31 47.46 65.01
C GLU A 361 -12.33 48.61 65.20
N ALA A 362 -13.54 48.46 64.65
CA ALA A 362 -14.62 49.41 64.84
C ALA A 362 -15.08 49.45 66.32
N GLU A 363 -15.21 48.29 66.98
CA GLU A 363 -15.51 48.21 68.41
C GLU A 363 -14.42 48.89 69.25
N ILE A 364 -13.14 48.61 69.00
CA ILE A 364 -12.01 49.23 69.71
C ILE A 364 -12.03 50.76 69.54
N LYS A 365 -12.36 51.27 68.35
CA LYS A 365 -12.53 52.72 68.11
C LYS A 365 -13.67 53.29 68.95
N GLN A 366 -14.81 52.61 69.02
CA GLN A 366 -15.93 53.04 69.86
C GLN A 366 -15.55 53.06 71.34
N PHE A 367 -14.91 52.01 71.85
CA PHE A 367 -14.39 51.96 73.22
C PHE A 367 -13.41 53.09 73.51
N SER A 368 -12.50 53.39 72.57
CA SER A 368 -11.53 54.47 72.71
C SER A 368 -12.20 55.84 72.84
N VAL A 369 -13.23 56.11 72.02
CA VAL A 369 -14.03 57.35 72.10
C VAL A 369 -14.79 57.43 73.43
N ALA A 370 -15.43 56.35 73.86
CA ALA A 370 -16.14 56.29 75.13
C ALA A 370 -15.20 56.51 76.33
N PHE A 371 -14.02 55.88 76.30
CA PHE A 371 -12.98 56.06 77.31
C PHE A 371 -12.50 57.51 77.39
N ALA A 372 -12.18 58.13 76.24
CA ALA A 372 -11.78 59.53 76.18
C ALA A 372 -12.87 60.50 76.69
N SER A 373 -14.15 60.20 76.42
CA SER A 373 -15.28 60.96 76.97
C SER A 373 -15.34 60.84 78.50
N ARG A 374 -15.23 59.62 79.03
CA ARG A 374 -15.27 59.36 80.47
C ARG A 374 -14.07 59.98 81.20
N GLN A 375 -12.89 59.94 80.59
CA GLN A 375 -11.69 60.60 81.12
C GLN A 375 -11.86 62.12 81.20
N ARG A 376 -12.44 62.76 80.17
CA ARG A 376 -12.79 64.19 80.19
C ARG A 376 -13.80 64.52 81.30
N SER A 377 -14.85 63.71 81.44
CA SER A 377 -15.84 63.87 82.51
C SER A 377 -15.20 63.78 83.91
N LEU A 378 -14.33 62.79 84.13
CA LEU A 378 -13.62 62.63 85.40
C LEU A 378 -12.68 63.80 85.70
N ALA A 379 -11.97 64.30 84.68
CA ALA A 379 -11.13 65.51 84.81
C ALA A 379 -11.97 66.76 85.17
N SER A 380 -13.18 66.90 84.61
CA SER A 380 -14.11 67.98 84.95
C SER A 380 -14.56 67.89 86.41
N ILE A 381 -15.00 66.71 86.86
CA ILE A 381 -15.41 66.48 88.26
C ILE A 381 -14.25 66.80 89.20
N HIS A 382 -13.03 66.38 88.86
CA HIS A 382 -11.84 66.67 89.66
C HIS A 382 -11.57 68.19 89.74
N SER A 383 -11.72 68.92 88.64
CA SER A 383 -11.59 70.38 88.59
C SER A 383 -12.67 71.08 89.43
N GLU A 384 -13.93 70.66 89.33
CA GLU A 384 -15.04 71.18 90.13
C GLU A 384 -14.80 70.96 91.63
N PHE A 385 -14.40 69.74 92.02
CA PHE A 385 -14.09 69.41 93.40
C PHE A 385 -12.92 70.25 93.94
N LYS A 386 -11.86 70.40 93.14
CA LYS A 386 -10.72 71.27 93.47
C LYS A 386 -11.15 72.73 93.66
N SER A 387 -12.00 73.25 92.77
CA SER A 387 -12.55 74.61 92.88
C SER A 387 -13.41 74.78 94.14
N LYS A 388 -14.24 73.79 94.50
CA LYS A 388 -15.04 73.80 95.72
C LYS A 388 -14.16 73.80 96.98
N ILE A 389 -13.09 73.00 97.00
CA ILE A 389 -12.09 72.99 98.09
C ILE A 389 -11.43 74.37 98.22
N GLU A 390 -10.99 74.97 97.11
CA GLU A 390 -10.37 76.30 97.15
C GLU A 390 -11.34 77.39 97.62
N LYS A 391 -12.63 77.33 97.21
CA LYS A 391 -13.67 78.23 97.76
C LYS A 391 -13.85 78.06 99.27
N LEU A 392 -13.92 76.81 99.76
CA LEU A 392 -14.01 76.54 101.20
C LEU A 392 -12.76 77.00 101.96
N ARG A 393 -11.56 76.91 101.36
CA ARG A 393 -10.33 77.48 101.94
C ARG A 393 -10.41 79.00 102.03
N ALA A 394 -10.85 79.66 100.96
CA ALA A 394 -10.99 81.12 100.92
C ALA A 394 -12.05 81.63 101.92
N GLU A 395 -13.19 80.96 102.04
CA GLU A 395 -14.23 81.29 103.02
C GLU A 395 -13.75 81.15 104.48
N ASN A 396 -12.89 80.16 104.76
CA ASN A 396 -12.29 79.99 106.08
C ASN A 396 -11.18 81.02 106.39
N LEU A 397 -10.52 81.58 105.38
CA LEU A 397 -9.52 82.65 105.52
C LEU A 397 -10.13 84.03 105.81
N VAL A 398 -11.41 84.25 105.51
CA VAL A 398 -12.13 85.51 105.77
C VAL A 398 -12.76 85.54 107.19
N ARG A 399 -12.73 84.42 107.92
CA ARG A 399 -13.33 84.28 109.27
C ARG A 399 -12.34 84.42 110.44
N TYR A 400 -11.11 84.88 110.18
CA TYR A 400 -10.10 85.14 111.21
C TYR A 400 -9.69 86.62 111.25
#